data_AF-A0A7Y4DUN0-F1
#
_entry.id   AF-A0A7Y4DUN0-F1
#
_cell.length_a   1.000
_cell.length_b   1.000
_cell.length_c   1.000
_cell.angle_alpha   90.00
_cell.angle_beta   90.00
_cell.angle_gamma   90.00
#
_symmetry.space_group_name_H-M   'P 1'
#
loop_
_entity.id
_entity.type
_entity.pdbx_description
1 polymer ?
#
loop_
_entity_poly.entity_id
_entity_poly.type
_entity_poly.pdbx_seq_one_letter_code
_entity_poly.pdbx_strand_id
1 'polypeptide(L)'
;MRINPDLFELPKKQQEKIRDEFDHELELSTQHCALVHLMNRHFERPDSYRSIDDPNYRDPTKEEITQVIDYLAKVHSLGVVAKQLGLKSKSNPTRTLNRWRNGENEIPYPAWRLLLILAGRVVQVNRVPELDNSKPWTKNYQH
;
A
#
# COMPACT_ATOMS: atom_id res chain seq x y z
N MET A 1 4.74 -22.77 -4.86
CA MET A 1 4.21 -21.97 -6.00
C MET A 1 3.53 -22.90 -6.99
N ARG A 2 2.20 -22.79 -7.17
CA ARG A 2 1.54 -23.47 -8.29
C ARG A 2 1.70 -22.58 -9.53
N ILE A 3 2.50 -23.02 -10.49
CA ILE A 3 2.52 -22.37 -11.81
C ILE A 3 1.22 -22.75 -12.49
N ASN A 4 0.50 -21.78 -13.05
CA ASN A 4 -0.68 -22.06 -13.87
C ASN A 4 -0.21 -22.76 -15.16
N PRO A 5 -0.51 -24.06 -15.37
CA PRO A 5 -0.02 -24.80 -16.53
C PRO A 5 -0.53 -24.23 -17.85
N ASP A 6 -1.68 -23.56 -17.84
CA ASP A 6 -2.27 -22.94 -19.03
C ASP A 6 -1.35 -21.85 -19.63
N LEU A 7 -0.41 -21.30 -18.84
CA LEU A 7 0.57 -20.33 -19.31
C LEU A 7 1.50 -20.89 -20.39
N PHE A 8 1.79 -22.20 -20.34
CA PHE A 8 2.67 -22.86 -21.32
C PHE A 8 1.99 -23.05 -22.69
N GLU A 9 0.66 -23.08 -22.71
CA GLU A 9 -0.15 -23.22 -23.92
C GLU A 9 -0.36 -21.87 -24.66
N LEU A 10 0.00 -20.75 -24.03
CA LEU A 10 -0.15 -19.43 -24.64
C LEU A 10 0.85 -19.22 -25.79
N PRO A 11 0.51 -18.40 -26.81
CA PRO A 11 1.47 -17.98 -27.82
C PRO A 11 2.72 -17.35 -27.18
N LYS A 12 3.90 -17.65 -27.75
CA LYS A 12 5.21 -17.18 -27.21
C LYS A 12 5.24 -15.68 -26.89
N LYS A 13 4.70 -14.84 -27.78
CA LYS A 13 4.62 -13.38 -27.58
C LYS A 13 3.83 -12.97 -26.33
N GLN A 14 2.80 -13.73 -25.97
CA GLN A 14 2.03 -13.49 -24.74
C GLN A 14 2.82 -13.93 -23.50
N GLN A 15 3.51 -15.05 -23.57
CA GLN A 15 4.40 -15.51 -22.49
C GLN A 15 5.52 -14.49 -22.22
N GLU A 16 6.16 -13.98 -23.27
CA GLU A 16 7.18 -12.92 -23.19
C GLU A 16 6.61 -11.66 -22.53
N LYS A 17 5.42 -11.21 -22.95
CA LYS A 17 4.76 -10.05 -22.33
C LYS A 17 4.50 -10.25 -20.82
N ILE A 18 4.00 -11.42 -20.42
CA ILE A 18 3.76 -11.73 -19.00
C ILE A 18 5.08 -11.73 -18.22
N ARG A 19 6.15 -12.25 -18.83
CA ARG A 19 7.49 -12.26 -18.23
C ARG A 19 8.01 -10.84 -18.03
N ASP A 20 7.89 -9.97 -19.03
CA ASP A 20 8.34 -8.59 -18.96
C ASP A 20 7.57 -7.81 -17.86
N GLU A 21 6.25 -8.00 -17.78
CA GLU A 21 5.41 -7.42 -16.71
C GLU A 21 5.85 -7.92 -15.33
N PHE A 22 6.10 -9.23 -15.18
CA PHE A 22 6.59 -9.82 -13.94
C PHE A 22 7.95 -9.25 -13.52
N ASP A 23 8.94 -9.19 -14.43
CA ASP A 23 10.28 -8.72 -14.11
C ASP A 23 10.25 -7.23 -13.71
N HIS A 24 9.42 -6.43 -14.37
CA HIS A 24 9.21 -5.02 -14.02
C HIS A 24 8.55 -4.85 -12.64
N GLU A 25 7.47 -5.59 -12.35
CA GLU A 25 6.79 -5.53 -11.06
C GLU A 25 7.67 -6.06 -9.91
N LEU A 26 8.49 -7.08 -10.18
CA LEU A 26 9.45 -7.62 -9.22
C LEU A 26 10.52 -6.58 -8.84
N GLU A 27 11.04 -5.85 -9.82
CA GLU A 27 11.97 -4.74 -9.59
C GLU A 27 11.34 -3.68 -8.69
N LEU A 28 10.15 -3.18 -9.07
CA LEU A 28 9.43 -2.16 -8.29
C LEU A 28 9.10 -2.62 -6.87
N SER A 29 8.65 -3.88 -6.72
CA SER A 29 8.32 -4.46 -5.41
C SER A 29 9.55 -4.58 -4.52
N THR A 30 10.70 -4.96 -5.09
CA THR A 30 11.97 -5.04 -4.36
C THR A 30 12.44 -3.66 -3.89
N GLN A 31 12.36 -2.66 -4.77
CA GLN A 31 12.67 -1.27 -4.44
C GLN A 31 11.74 -0.74 -3.33
N HIS A 32 10.45 -1.03 -3.40
CA HIS A 32 9.47 -0.65 -2.37
C HIS A 32 9.82 -1.27 -1.00
N CYS A 33 10.13 -2.56 -0.97
CA CYS A 33 10.55 -3.24 0.25
C CYS A 33 11.81 -2.60 0.86
N ALA A 34 12.81 -2.27 0.03
CA ALA A 34 14.02 -1.58 0.49
C ALA A 34 13.71 -0.17 1.03
N LEU A 35 12.88 0.61 0.33
CA LEU A 35 12.46 1.95 0.76
C LEU A 35 11.76 1.90 2.13
N VAL A 36 10.83 0.95 2.29
CA VAL A 36 10.10 0.75 3.53
C VAL A 36 11.07 0.37 4.64
N HIS A 37 11.83 -0.72 4.50
CA HIS A 37 12.53 -1.32 5.64
C HIS A 37 13.92 -0.74 5.93
N LEU A 38 14.61 -0.20 4.92
CA LEU A 38 16.03 0.15 5.04
C LEU A 38 16.29 1.65 4.88
N MET A 39 15.50 2.35 4.06
CA MET A 39 15.72 3.79 3.80
C MET A 39 14.92 4.69 4.73
N ASN A 40 13.74 4.25 5.14
CA ASN A 40 12.94 4.97 6.13
C ASN A 40 13.35 4.59 7.55
N ARG A 41 13.09 5.48 8.52
CA ARG A 41 13.23 5.18 9.96
C ARG A 41 12.17 4.18 10.43
N HIS A 42 12.30 2.93 9.99
CA HIS A 42 11.32 1.87 10.22
C HIS A 42 11.00 1.66 11.70
N PHE A 43 12.00 1.82 12.55
CA PHE A 43 11.90 1.63 14.00
C PHE A 43 11.12 2.75 14.72
N GLU A 44 10.86 3.90 14.07
CA GLU A 44 10.12 5.03 14.64
C GLU A 44 8.67 5.10 14.10
N ARG A 45 8.16 4.00 13.55
CA ARG A 45 6.83 4.02 12.92
C ARG A 45 5.72 4.15 13.97
N PRO A 46 4.72 5.00 13.71
CA PRO A 46 3.55 5.04 14.56
C PRO A 46 2.74 3.75 14.49
N ASP A 47 2.03 3.46 15.58
CA ASP A 47 1.13 2.33 15.68
C ASP A 47 -0.03 2.39 14.65
N SER A 48 -0.38 3.57 14.15
CA SER A 48 -1.35 3.72 13.06
C SER A 48 -0.90 3.13 11.72
N TYR A 49 0.38 2.73 11.59
CA TYR A 49 0.91 2.08 10.38
C TYR A 49 0.77 0.56 10.42
N ARG A 50 0.35 0.01 11.57
CA ARG A 50 0.12 -1.43 11.76
C ARG A 50 -1.08 -1.90 10.94
N SER A 51 -1.24 -3.21 10.91
CA SER A 51 -2.44 -3.83 10.33
C SER A 51 -3.63 -3.57 11.27
N ILE A 52 -4.85 -3.41 10.74
CA ILE A 52 -6.05 -3.11 11.54
C ILE A 52 -6.38 -4.19 12.60
N ASP A 53 -5.90 -5.41 12.39
CA ASP A 53 -6.03 -6.56 13.28
C ASP A 53 -4.88 -6.70 14.29
N ASP A 54 -3.88 -5.80 14.27
CA ASP A 54 -2.83 -5.74 15.29
C ASP A 54 -3.42 -5.17 16.60
N PRO A 55 -3.21 -5.81 17.76
CA PRO A 55 -3.76 -5.34 19.03
C PRO A 55 -3.27 -3.96 19.46
N ASN A 56 -2.11 -3.52 18.94
CA ASN A 56 -1.57 -2.19 19.20
C ASN A 56 -1.97 -1.17 18.13
N TYR A 57 -2.76 -1.56 17.13
CA TYR A 57 -3.26 -0.60 16.13
C TYR A 57 -4.05 0.52 16.81
N ARG A 58 -3.83 1.74 16.34
CA ARG A 58 -4.67 2.89 16.62
C ARG A 58 -4.98 3.65 15.35
N ASP A 59 -6.06 4.41 15.35
CA ASP A 59 -6.36 5.31 14.24
C ASP A 59 -5.27 6.38 14.07
N PRO A 60 -5.05 6.85 12.82
CA PRO A 60 -4.05 7.87 12.55
C PRO A 60 -4.49 9.24 13.10
N THR A 61 -3.54 10.00 13.62
CA THR A 61 -3.82 11.39 14.04
C THR A 61 -3.92 12.30 12.82
N LYS A 62 -4.51 13.48 13.02
CA LYS A 62 -4.58 14.54 12.00
C LYS A 62 -3.20 14.90 11.44
N GLU A 63 -2.19 14.97 12.30
CA GLU A 63 -0.82 15.32 11.95
C GLU A 63 -0.19 14.24 11.08
N GLU A 64 -0.42 12.96 11.41
CA GLU A 64 0.06 11.82 10.61
C GLU A 64 -0.58 11.80 9.23
N ILE A 65 -1.91 11.99 9.16
CA ILE A 65 -2.65 12.10 7.90
C ILE A 65 -2.08 13.24 7.06
N THR A 66 -1.90 14.41 7.67
CA THR A 66 -1.39 15.61 6.99
C THR A 66 0.00 15.39 6.45
N GLN A 67 0.90 14.83 7.26
CA GLN A 67 2.28 14.56 6.86
C GLN A 67 2.36 13.62 5.65
N VAL A 68 1.57 12.53 5.65
CA VAL A 68 1.55 11.56 4.55
C VAL A 68 0.94 12.16 3.29
N ILE A 69 -0.18 12.88 3.40
CA ILE A 69 -0.82 13.52 2.24
C ILE A 69 0.09 14.60 1.65
N ASP A 70 0.76 15.41 2.48
CA ASP A 70 1.65 16.47 2.00
C ASP A 70 2.91 15.91 1.35
N TYR A 71 3.44 14.80 1.86
CA TYR A 71 4.51 14.06 1.20
C TYR A 71 4.07 13.60 -0.20
N LEU A 72 2.93 12.91 -0.30
CA LEU A 72 2.43 12.41 -1.59
C LEU A 72 2.06 13.52 -2.56
N ALA A 73 1.53 14.64 -2.06
CA ALA A 73 1.21 15.80 -2.89
C ALA A 73 2.48 16.44 -3.49
N LYS A 74 3.63 16.38 -2.80
CA LYS A 74 4.91 16.82 -3.36
C LYS A 74 5.42 15.88 -4.46
N VAL A 75 5.16 14.58 -4.34
CA VAL A 75 5.62 13.58 -5.32
C VAL A 75 4.72 13.54 -6.56
N HIS A 76 3.40 13.59 -6.40
CA HIS A 76 2.44 13.33 -7.48
C HIS A 76 1.38 14.43 -7.72
N SER A 77 1.32 15.48 -6.89
CA SER A 77 0.17 16.40 -6.72
C SER A 77 -1.04 15.80 -5.99
N LEU A 78 -1.76 16.64 -5.26
CA LEU A 78 -2.94 16.23 -4.48
C LEU A 78 -4.07 15.65 -5.36
N GLY A 79 -4.18 16.09 -6.61
CA GLY A 79 -5.17 15.58 -7.56
C GLY A 79 -4.91 14.15 -8.01
N VAL A 80 -3.64 13.75 -8.16
CA VAL A 80 -3.27 12.37 -8.49
C VAL A 80 -3.52 11.45 -7.29
N VAL A 81 -3.17 11.90 -6.08
CA VAL A 81 -3.44 11.16 -4.84
C VAL A 81 -4.95 10.87 -4.69
N ALA A 82 -5.80 11.86 -4.97
CA ALA A 82 -7.25 11.66 -4.95
C ALA A 82 -7.71 10.60 -5.96
N LYS A 83 -7.14 10.59 -7.18
CA LYS A 83 -7.46 9.58 -8.20
C LYS A 83 -7.01 8.19 -7.79
N GLN A 84 -5.81 8.06 -7.22
CA GLN A 84 -5.29 6.77 -6.72
C GLN A 84 -6.16 6.18 -5.61
N LEU A 85 -6.78 7.03 -4.78
CA LEU A 85 -7.76 6.63 -3.78
C LEU A 85 -9.18 6.40 -4.33
N GLY A 86 -9.40 6.56 -5.63
CA GLY A 86 -10.71 6.40 -6.25
C GLY A 86 -11.71 7.52 -5.88
N LEU A 87 -11.25 8.67 -5.38
CA LEU A 87 -12.09 9.80 -5.00
C LEU A 87 -12.58 10.54 -6.25
N LYS A 88 -13.72 10.10 -6.78
CA LYS A 88 -14.35 10.62 -8.00
C LYS A 88 -15.36 11.72 -7.66
N SER A 89 -14.89 12.92 -7.33
CA SER A 89 -15.76 14.10 -7.22
C SER A 89 -15.74 14.92 -8.51
N LYS A 90 -16.93 15.25 -9.03
CA LYS A 90 -17.08 16.06 -10.27
C LYS A 90 -16.63 17.52 -10.10
N SER A 91 -16.74 18.07 -8.89
CA SER A 91 -16.46 19.49 -8.62
C SER A 91 -15.12 19.74 -7.92
N ASN A 92 -14.75 18.90 -6.96
CA ASN A 92 -13.45 19.00 -6.29
C ASN A 92 -12.97 17.61 -5.81
N PRO A 93 -12.07 16.95 -6.57
CA PRO A 93 -11.55 15.62 -6.23
C PRO A 93 -10.71 15.61 -4.94
N THR A 94 -10.19 16.76 -4.52
CA THR A 94 -9.32 16.87 -3.32
C THR A 94 -10.08 17.19 -2.03
N ARG A 95 -11.39 17.47 -2.11
CA ARG A 95 -12.20 17.87 -0.95
C ARG A 95 -12.12 16.88 0.20
N THR A 96 -12.24 15.59 -0.09
CA THR A 96 -12.16 14.54 0.94
C THR A 96 -10.79 14.47 1.59
N LEU A 97 -9.71 14.63 0.83
CA LEU A 97 -8.35 14.69 1.37
C LEU A 97 -8.19 15.88 2.32
N ASN A 98 -8.70 17.06 1.94
CA ASN A 98 -8.63 18.25 2.79
C ASN A 98 -9.43 18.08 4.08
N ARG A 99 -10.60 17.41 4.03
CA ARG A 99 -11.39 17.09 5.22
C ARG A 99 -10.63 16.20 6.20
N TRP A 100 -9.97 15.16 5.69
CA TRP A 100 -9.14 14.28 6.51
C TRP A 100 -7.94 15.02 7.11
N ARG A 101 -7.24 15.85 6.31
CA ARG A 101 -6.14 16.71 6.79
C ARG A 101 -6.58 17.69 7.88
N ASN A 102 -7.82 18.18 7.79
CA ASN A 102 -8.34 19.14 8.75
C ASN A 102 -8.88 18.46 10.03
N GLY A 103 -9.06 17.14 10.02
CA GLY A 103 -9.73 16.41 11.10
C GLY A 103 -11.25 16.61 11.10
N GLU A 104 -11.84 17.07 9.99
CA GLU A 104 -13.30 17.24 9.86
C GLU A 104 -14.01 15.88 9.78
N ASN A 105 -13.35 14.88 9.20
CA ASN A 105 -13.82 13.51 9.08
C ASN A 105 -12.69 12.53 9.41
N GLU A 106 -13.05 11.37 9.93
CA GLU A 106 -12.13 10.23 10.05
C GLU A 106 -11.79 9.66 8.66
N ILE A 107 -10.57 9.15 8.53
CA ILE A 107 -10.11 8.43 7.34
C ILE A 107 -10.38 6.93 7.54
N PRO A 108 -11.09 6.25 6.61
CA PRO A 108 -11.25 4.81 6.68
C PRO A 108 -9.89 4.09 6.59
N TYR A 109 -9.68 3.06 7.40
CA TYR A 109 -8.44 2.27 7.39
C TYR A 109 -7.96 1.86 5.98
N PRO A 110 -8.81 1.35 5.06
CA PRO A 110 -8.34 0.98 3.72
C PRO A 110 -7.74 2.15 2.93
N ALA A 111 -8.32 3.35 3.07
CA ALA A 111 -7.81 4.55 2.43
C ALA A 111 -6.47 4.98 3.07
N TRP A 112 -6.39 4.93 4.40
CA TRP A 112 -5.16 5.21 5.13
C TRP A 112 -4.03 4.24 4.76
N ARG A 113 -4.34 2.94 4.72
CA ARG A 113 -3.40 1.89 4.35
C ARG A 113 -2.86 2.10 2.93
N LEU A 114 -3.74 2.44 1.99
CA LEU A 114 -3.34 2.73 0.60
C LEU A 114 -2.42 3.96 0.52
N LEU A 115 -2.71 5.04 1.27
CA LEU A 115 -1.81 6.20 1.35
C LEU A 115 -0.42 5.81 1.88
N LEU A 116 -0.35 4.98 2.92
CA LEU A 116 0.92 4.51 3.48
C LEU A 116 1.71 3.64 2.49
N ILE A 117 1.03 2.80 1.71
CA ILE A 117 1.67 1.99 0.65
C ILE A 117 2.23 2.91 -0.43
N LEU A 118 1.42 3.84 -0.95
CA LEU A 118 1.85 4.81 -1.96
C LEU A 118 3.02 5.67 -1.47
N ALA A 119 3.07 5.96 -0.17
CA ALA A 119 4.11 6.78 0.44
C ALA A 119 5.38 6.00 0.82
N GLY A 120 5.49 4.71 0.46
CA GLY A 120 6.67 3.91 0.82
C GLY A 120 6.80 3.63 2.32
N ARG A 121 5.72 3.74 3.10
CA ARG A 121 5.74 3.60 4.57
C ARG A 121 5.44 2.19 5.02
N VAL A 122 4.67 1.42 4.26
CA VAL A 122 4.30 0.04 4.58
C VAL A 122 4.27 -0.83 3.33
N VAL A 123 4.55 -2.13 3.49
CA VAL A 123 4.38 -3.13 2.42
C VAL A 123 2.98 -3.74 2.49
N GLN A 124 2.36 -3.93 1.33
CA GLN A 124 1.18 -4.79 1.20
C GLN A 124 1.65 -6.19 0.80
N VAL A 125 1.24 -7.20 1.55
CA VAL A 125 1.53 -8.60 1.24
C VAL A 125 0.22 -9.38 1.13
N ASN A 126 0.24 -10.46 0.34
CA ASN A 126 -0.90 -11.34 0.22
C ASN A 126 -1.24 -12.00 1.56
N ARG A 127 -2.54 -12.19 1.81
CA ARG A 127 -3.09 -12.87 2.98
C ARG A 127 -3.61 -14.26 2.60
N VAL A 128 -2.82 -15.00 1.81
CA VAL A 128 -3.18 -16.31 1.24
C VAL A 128 -2.25 -17.38 1.82
N PRO A 129 -2.78 -18.47 2.42
CA PRO A 129 -1.94 -19.52 3.00
C PRO A 129 -1.01 -20.16 1.97
N GLU A 130 0.17 -20.57 2.42
CA GLU A 130 1.09 -21.36 1.63
C GLU A 130 0.61 -22.82 1.51
N LEU A 131 1.28 -23.60 0.66
CA LEU A 131 0.93 -25.02 0.43
C LEU A 131 1.05 -25.89 1.67
N ASP A 132 1.91 -25.51 2.61
CA ASP A 132 2.08 -26.16 3.91
C ASP A 132 1.08 -25.64 4.97
N ASN A 133 0.07 -24.86 4.55
CA ASN A 133 -0.88 -24.13 5.40
C ASN A 133 -0.24 -23.07 6.31
N SER A 134 1.05 -22.77 6.15
CA SER A 134 1.66 -21.67 6.88
C SER A 134 1.02 -20.34 6.46
N LYS A 135 0.98 -19.41 7.41
CA LYS A 135 0.41 -18.08 7.22
C LYS A 135 1.52 -17.04 7.47
N PRO A 136 2.45 -16.82 6.53
CA PRO A 136 3.65 -16.01 6.79
C PRO A 136 3.36 -14.60 7.31
N TRP A 137 2.19 -14.04 6.94
CA TRP A 137 1.75 -12.73 7.42
C TRP A 137 1.38 -12.69 8.92
N THR A 138 1.14 -13.84 9.56
CA THR A 138 0.78 -13.89 10.99
C THR A 138 1.99 -13.80 11.91
N LYS A 139 3.21 -13.78 11.38
CA LYS A 139 4.44 -13.60 12.18
C LYS A 139 4.37 -12.36 13.08
N ASN A 140 3.62 -11.34 12.68
CA ASN A 140 3.48 -10.08 13.43
C ASN A 140 2.21 -10.01 14.30
N TYR A 141 1.42 -11.09 14.40
CA TYR A 141 0.15 -11.11 15.13
C TYR A 141 0.22 -11.82 16.49
N GLN A 142 1.36 -12.44 16.83
CA GLN A 142 1.51 -13.16 18.09
C GLN A 142 1.98 -12.21 19.19
N HIS A 143 1.02 -11.55 19.84
CA HIS A 143 1.16 -10.97 21.16
C HIS A 143 -0.02 -11.41 22.02
#